data_AF-A0A937PWA4-F1
#
_entry.id   AF-A0A937PWA4-F1
#
_cell.length_a   1.000
_cell.length_b   1.000
_cell.length_c   1.000
_cell.angle_alpha   90.00
_cell.angle_beta   90.00
_cell.angle_gamma   90.00
#
_symmetry.space_group_name_H-M   'P 1'
#
loop_
_entity.id
_entity.type
_entity.pdbx_description
1 polymer ?
#
loop_
_entity_poly.entity_id
_entity_poly.type
_entity_poly.pdbx_seq_one_letter_code
_entity_poly.pdbx_strand_id
1 'polypeptide(L)'
;MSDRQESTDFVVVYEARPASVNGILKLLRGKGLNPISLEKPDPLLHYVLQHRTKVIQISVPRQQAQLALSYLKEWEDTCRENVSGLTRSIRVQALTSLAITAVVAVLLIVFGRFSAESVLLLLGSWVAVFALLANARKIFPPVKKD
;
A
#
# COMPACT_ATOMS: atom_id res chain seq x y z
N MET A 1 46.41 -18.62 -19.43
CA MET A 1 45.84 -17.98 -18.22
C MET A 1 44.35 -17.90 -18.42
N SER A 2 43.62 -18.94 -17.99
CA SER A 2 42.15 -18.94 -18.03
C SER A 2 41.63 -18.14 -16.85
N ASP A 3 40.98 -17.01 -17.14
CA ASP A 3 40.17 -16.29 -16.18
C ASP A 3 39.15 -17.26 -15.57
N ARG A 4 39.22 -17.41 -14.25
CA ARG A 4 38.16 -18.03 -13.46
C ARG A 4 36.93 -17.14 -13.60
N GLN A 5 36.02 -17.51 -14.49
CA GLN A 5 34.61 -17.14 -14.34
C GLN A 5 34.15 -17.81 -13.05
N GLU A 6 34.33 -17.12 -11.93
CA GLU A 6 33.62 -17.38 -10.70
C GLU A 6 32.15 -17.21 -11.07
N SER A 7 31.48 -18.33 -11.36
CA SER A 7 30.07 -18.38 -11.66
C SER A 7 29.35 -17.99 -10.38
N THR A 8 29.18 -16.69 -10.16
CA THR A 8 28.42 -16.17 -9.05
C THR A 8 26.99 -16.65 -9.26
N ASP A 9 26.66 -17.74 -8.60
CA ASP A 9 25.35 -18.38 -8.70
C ASP A 9 24.32 -17.39 -8.15
N PHE A 10 23.48 -16.84 -9.01
CA PHE A 10 22.44 -15.88 -8.64
C PHE A 10 21.17 -16.66 -8.33
N VAL A 11 20.63 -16.45 -7.14
CA VAL A 11 19.42 -17.13 -6.68
C VAL A 11 18.28 -16.12 -6.68
N VAL A 12 17.12 -16.53 -7.20
CA VAL A 12 15.88 -15.76 -7.13
C VAL A 12 15.44 -15.71 -5.67
N VAL A 13 15.34 -14.51 -5.11
CA VAL A 13 14.97 -14.29 -3.70
C VAL A 13 13.57 -13.70 -3.55
N TYR A 14 13.02 -13.09 -4.61
CA TYR A 14 11.74 -12.41 -4.51
C TYR A 14 11.07 -12.21 -5.87
N GLU A 15 9.74 -12.25 -5.88
CA GLU A 15 8.92 -11.94 -7.06
C GLU A 15 8.07 -10.69 -6.76
N ALA A 16 8.33 -9.62 -7.51
CA ALA A 16 7.69 -8.32 -7.28
C ALA A 16 6.84 -7.89 -8.46
N ARG A 17 5.75 -7.16 -8.18
CA ARG A 17 5.02 -6.43 -9.22
C ARG A 17 5.91 -5.34 -9.81
N PRO A 18 5.78 -4.98 -11.09
CA PRO A 18 6.63 -3.98 -11.76
C PRO A 18 6.75 -2.66 -10.99
N ALA A 19 5.63 -2.18 -10.43
CA ALA A 19 5.58 -0.96 -9.63
C ALA A 19 6.44 -1.01 -8.34
N SER A 20 6.65 -2.20 -7.77
CA SER A 20 7.37 -2.39 -6.51
C SER A 20 8.86 -2.76 -6.71
N VAL A 21 9.25 -3.21 -7.91
CA VAL A 21 10.62 -3.67 -8.22
C VAL A 21 11.66 -2.60 -7.91
N ASN A 22 11.44 -1.36 -8.36
CA ASN A 22 12.39 -0.27 -8.11
C ASN A 22 12.55 0.04 -6.62
N GLY A 23 11.47 -0.09 -5.83
CA GLY A 23 11.53 0.09 -4.39
C GLY A 23 12.37 -1.00 -3.72
N ILE A 24 12.16 -2.26 -4.12
CA ILE A 24 12.88 -3.42 -3.56
C ILE A 24 14.35 -3.43 -3.97
N LEU A 25 14.66 -3.08 -5.22
CA LEU A 25 16.05 -2.94 -5.68
C LEU A 25 16.80 -1.86 -4.90
N LYS A 26 16.15 -0.72 -4.63
CA LYS A 26 16.72 0.35 -3.79
C LYS A 26 16.92 -0.10 -2.34
N LEU A 27 15.95 -0.81 -1.76
CA LEU A 27 16.05 -1.37 -0.41
C LEU A 27 17.28 -2.29 -0.30
N LEU A 28 17.38 -3.28 -1.18
CA LEU A 28 18.45 -4.27 -1.16
C LEU A 28 19.83 -3.63 -1.43
N ARG A 29 19.94 -2.70 -2.39
CA ARG A 29 21.19 -1.94 -2.61
C ARG A 29 21.58 -1.06 -1.41
N GLY A 30 20.60 -0.43 -0.76
CA GLY A 30 20.82 0.38 0.43
C GLY A 30 21.33 -0.43 1.63
N LYS A 31 21.11 -1.75 1.64
CA LYS A 31 21.65 -2.70 2.62
C LYS A 31 23.00 -3.30 2.21
N GLY A 32 23.62 -2.80 1.13
CA GLY A 32 24.91 -3.26 0.63
C GLY A 32 24.86 -4.57 -0.17
N LEU A 33 23.66 -5.00 -0.59
CA LEU A 33 23.48 -6.19 -1.42
C LEU A 33 23.52 -5.83 -2.91
N ASN A 34 23.81 -6.82 -3.76
CA ASN A 34 23.90 -6.64 -5.21
C ASN A 34 22.72 -7.32 -5.95
N PRO A 35 21.49 -6.78 -5.85
CA PRO A 35 20.33 -7.36 -6.52
C PRO A 35 20.32 -7.07 -8.03
N ILE A 36 19.95 -8.06 -8.81
CA ILE A 36 19.74 -8.00 -10.25
C ILE A 36 18.28 -8.34 -10.54
N SER A 37 17.64 -7.56 -11.42
CA SER A 37 16.33 -7.87 -11.97
C SER A 37 16.52 -8.72 -13.21
N LEU A 38 15.90 -9.91 -13.26
CA LEU A 38 16.01 -10.82 -14.39
C LEU A 38 15.24 -10.33 -15.62
N GLU A 39 14.19 -9.52 -15.41
CA GLU A 39 13.51 -8.81 -16.48
C GLU A 39 13.84 -7.31 -16.39
N LYS A 40 14.28 -6.72 -17.51
CA LYS A 40 14.38 -5.26 -17.62
C LYS A 40 12.95 -4.71 -17.70
N PRO A 41 12.53 -3.84 -16.77
CA PRO A 41 11.25 -3.16 -16.91
C PRO A 41 11.39 -2.17 -18.07
N ASP A 42 10.94 -2.57 -19.26
CA ASP A 42 10.82 -1.65 -20.38
C ASP A 42 9.80 -0.56 -20.00
N PRO A 43 10.13 0.74 -20.14
CA PRO A 43 9.24 1.81 -19.71
C PRO A 43 7.90 1.80 -20.45
N LEU A 44 7.88 1.33 -21.72
CA LEU A 44 6.66 1.13 -22.50
C LEU A 44 5.84 -0.08 -22.00
N LEU A 45 6.52 -1.15 -21.56
CA LEU A 45 5.86 -2.31 -20.96
C LEU A 45 5.32 -1.99 -19.57
N HIS A 46 5.87 -1.02 -18.84
CA HIS A 46 5.39 -0.64 -17.51
C HIS A 46 3.92 -0.16 -17.53
N TYR A 47 3.51 0.55 -18.59
CA TYR A 47 2.13 1.02 -18.75
C TYR A 47 1.16 -0.12 -19.10
N VAL A 48 1.60 -1.04 -19.96
CA VAL A 48 0.81 -2.21 -20.40
C VAL A 48 0.73 -3.29 -19.32
N LEU A 49 1.82 -3.50 -18.57
CA LEU A 49 1.93 -4.50 -17.51
C LEU A 49 1.38 -4.02 -16.16
N GLN A 50 1.14 -2.72 -15.97
CA GLN A 50 0.37 -2.25 -14.81
C GLN A 50 -1.01 -2.93 -14.71
N HIS A 51 -1.54 -3.42 -15.84
CA HIS A 51 -2.81 -4.11 -15.95
C HIS A 51 -2.70 -5.65 -16.01
N ARG A 52 -1.48 -6.21 -16.06
CA ARG A 52 -1.25 -7.66 -16.06
C ARG A 52 -0.61 -8.12 -14.76
N THR A 53 -0.98 -9.31 -14.31
CA THR A 53 -0.44 -10.04 -13.15
C THR A 53 1.03 -10.49 -13.31
N LYS A 54 1.80 -9.86 -14.20
CA LYS A 54 3.18 -10.26 -14.46
C LYS A 54 4.04 -9.88 -13.26
N VAL A 55 4.75 -10.85 -12.72
CA VAL A 55 5.74 -10.68 -11.65
C VAL A 55 7.14 -10.63 -12.25
N ILE A 56 8.00 -9.79 -11.69
CA ILE A 56 9.39 -9.63 -12.06
C ILE A 56 10.24 -10.27 -10.97
N GLN A 57 11.14 -11.16 -11.38
CA GLN A 57 12.02 -11.89 -10.47
C GLN A 57 13.25 -11.06 -10.12
N ILE A 58 13.55 -10.98 -8.82
CA ILE A 58 14.71 -10.31 -8.25
C ILE A 58 15.66 -11.39 -7.75
N SER A 59 16.89 -11.37 -8.24
CA SER A 59 17.94 -12.32 -7.91
C SER A 59 19.11 -11.63 -7.21
N VAL A 60 19.78 -12.34 -6.31
CA VAL A 60 20.91 -11.87 -5.49
C VAL A 60 22.01 -12.96 -5.50
N PRO A 61 23.30 -12.63 -5.37
CA PRO A 61 24.34 -13.65 -5.22
C PRO A 61 24.01 -14.64 -4.11
N ARG A 62 24.25 -15.93 -4.32
CA ARG A 62 23.88 -17.01 -3.37
C ARG A 62 24.41 -16.78 -1.95
N GLN A 63 25.61 -16.22 -1.83
CA GLN A 63 26.24 -15.86 -0.54
C GLN A 63 25.41 -14.83 0.26
N GLN A 64 24.63 -14.01 -0.45
CA GLN A 64 23.82 -12.91 0.09
C GLN A 64 22.33 -13.26 0.18
N ALA A 65 21.91 -14.43 -0.33
CA ALA A 65 20.50 -14.80 -0.44
C ALA A 65 19.79 -14.86 0.92
N GLN A 66 20.44 -15.42 1.94
CA GLN A 66 19.84 -15.55 3.28
C GLN A 66 19.62 -14.18 3.95
N LEU A 67 20.58 -13.26 3.79
CA LEU A 67 20.47 -11.88 4.27
C LEU A 67 19.41 -11.09 3.49
N ALA A 68 19.34 -11.28 2.17
CA ALA A 68 18.31 -10.65 1.34
C ALA A 68 16.91 -11.09 1.78
N LEU A 69 16.70 -12.38 2.04
CA LEU A 69 15.43 -12.91 2.53
C LEU A 69 15.02 -12.33 3.88
N SER A 70 15.97 -12.17 4.83
CA SER A 70 15.65 -11.55 6.11
C SER A 70 15.21 -10.09 5.98
N TYR A 71 15.90 -9.30 5.14
CA TYR A 71 15.51 -7.90 4.91
C TYR A 71 14.20 -7.76 4.15
N LEU A 72 13.93 -8.64 3.20
CA LEU A 72 12.66 -8.66 2.48
C LEU A 72 11.50 -9.00 3.41
N LYS A 73 11.69 -9.98 4.31
CA LYS A 73 10.70 -10.34 5.32
C LYS A 73 10.41 -9.19 6.28
N GLU A 74 11.45 -8.54 6.82
CA GLU A 74 11.30 -7.37 7.71
C GLU A 74 10.55 -6.22 7.02
N TRP A 75 10.87 -5.98 5.75
CA TRP A 75 10.18 -4.98 4.94
C TRP A 75 8.71 -5.35 4.70
N GLU A 76 8.41 -6.62 4.39
CA GLU A 76 7.05 -7.10 4.17
C GLU A 76 6.21 -7.02 5.45
N ASP A 77 6.78 -7.37 6.61
CA ASP A 77 6.14 -7.24 7.91
C ASP A 77 5.85 -5.76 8.22
N THR A 78 6.81 -4.86 7.98
CA THR A 78 6.62 -3.41 8.15
C THR A 78 5.53 -2.87 7.21
N CYS A 79 5.50 -3.31 5.96
CA CYS A 79 4.46 -2.94 5.00
C CYS A 79 3.09 -3.46 5.44
N ARG A 80 3.00 -4.70 5.90
CA ARG A 80 1.77 -5.31 6.40
C ARG A 80 1.24 -4.56 7.62
N GLU A 81 2.09 -4.22 8.58
CA GLU A 81 1.71 -3.45 9.75
C GLU A 81 1.19 -2.07 9.36
N ASN A 82 1.90 -1.34 8.49
CA ASN A 82 1.49 -0.03 8.01
C ASN A 82 0.14 -0.07 7.27
N VAL A 83 -0.03 -1.04 6.36
CA VAL A 83 -1.30 -1.24 5.66
C VAL A 83 -2.41 -1.59 6.64
N SER A 84 -2.15 -2.46 7.62
CA SER A 84 -3.15 -2.83 8.63
C SER A 84 -3.54 -1.65 9.52
N GLY A 85 -2.58 -0.79 9.89
CA GLY A 85 -2.81 0.43 10.66
C GLY A 85 -3.62 1.46 9.89
N LEU A 86 -3.27 1.71 8.63
CA LEU A 86 -4.06 2.58 7.74
C LEU A 86 -5.47 2.03 7.54
N THR A 87 -5.59 0.74 7.21
CA THR A 87 -6.88 0.09 6.98
C THR A 87 -7.75 0.14 8.22
N ARG A 88 -7.17 -0.08 9.41
CA ARG A 88 -7.89 0.00 10.68
C ARG A 88 -8.34 1.43 10.96
N SER A 89 -7.49 2.43 10.75
CA SER A 89 -7.84 3.84 10.94
C SER A 89 -8.97 4.27 10.00
N ILE A 90 -8.87 3.92 8.72
CA ILE A 90 -9.88 4.24 7.70
C ILE A 90 -11.20 3.52 8.01
N ARG A 91 -11.14 2.24 8.40
CA ARG A 91 -12.33 1.46 8.77
C ARG A 91 -13.04 2.07 9.97
N VAL A 92 -12.32 2.49 11.01
CA VAL A 92 -12.92 3.17 12.17
C VAL A 92 -13.57 4.47 11.74
N GLN A 93 -12.89 5.31 10.95
CA GLN A 93 -13.45 6.56 10.44
C GLN A 93 -14.70 6.34 9.57
N ALA A 94 -14.70 5.32 8.71
CA ALA A 94 -15.83 4.97 7.86
C ALA A 94 -17.04 4.45 8.66
N LEU A 95 -16.80 3.64 9.70
CA LEU A 95 -17.88 3.15 10.56
C LEU A 95 -18.48 4.29 11.39
N THR A 96 -17.65 5.18 11.94
CA THR A 96 -18.14 6.35 12.68
C THR A 96 -18.93 7.30 11.78
N SER A 97 -18.46 7.58 10.56
CA SER A 97 -19.20 8.43 9.62
C SER A 97 -20.53 7.79 9.22
N LEU A 98 -20.56 6.48 8.99
CA LEU A 98 -21.79 5.74 8.67
C LEU A 98 -22.80 5.79 9.82
N ALA A 99 -22.35 5.65 11.07
CA ALA A 99 -23.22 5.73 12.24
C ALA A 99 -23.89 7.12 12.36
N ILE A 100 -23.13 8.20 12.14
CA ILE A 100 -23.67 9.58 12.17
C ILE A 100 -24.71 9.77 11.06
N THR A 101 -24.40 9.37 9.83
CA THR A 101 -25.34 9.47 8.71
C THR A 101 -26.58 8.60 8.94
N ALA A 102 -26.44 7.43 9.55
CA ALA A 102 -27.59 6.58 9.88
C ALA A 102 -28.55 7.27 10.87
N VAL A 103 -28.05 7.96 11.89
CA VAL A 103 -28.88 8.75 12.81
C VAL A 103 -29.64 9.86 12.06
N VAL A 104 -28.96 10.58 11.17
CA VAL A 104 -29.59 11.63 10.33
C VAL A 104 -30.66 11.03 9.41
N ALA A 105 -30.40 9.86 8.83
CA ALA A 105 -31.37 9.16 7.98
C ALA A 105 -32.63 8.77 8.76
N VAL A 106 -32.47 8.22 9.97
CA VAL A 106 -33.60 7.86 10.85
C VAL A 106 -34.44 9.10 11.17
N LEU A 107 -33.81 10.24 11.49
CA LEU A 107 -34.54 11.49 11.72
C LEU A 107 -35.36 11.91 10.50
N LEU A 108 -34.79 11.85 9.29
CA LEU A 108 -35.51 12.21 8.05
C LEU A 108 -36.70 11.29 7.77
N ILE A 109 -36.59 10.00 8.10
CA ILE A 109 -37.70 9.03 8.00
C ILE A 109 -38.81 9.39 8.99
N VAL A 110 -38.45 9.66 10.25
CA VAL A 110 -39.42 9.98 11.32
C VAL A 110 -40.19 11.27 11.00
N PHE A 111 -39.54 12.27 10.40
CA PHE A 111 -40.19 13.51 9.97
C PHE A 111 -40.93 13.40 8.62
N GLY A 112 -41.04 12.21 8.03
CA GLY A 112 -41.76 12.00 6.77
C GLY A 112 -41.12 12.68 5.55
N ARG A 113 -39.85 13.10 5.65
CA ARG A 113 -39.10 13.82 4.61
C ARG A 113 -38.19 12.88 3.80
N PHE A 114 -38.55 11.61 3.69
CA PHE A 114 -37.77 10.63 2.95
C PHE A 114 -38.16 10.63 1.47
N SER A 115 -37.42 11.39 0.66
CA SER A 115 -37.53 11.50 -0.80
C SER A 115 -36.26 10.96 -1.46
N ALA A 116 -36.32 10.65 -2.76
CA ALA A 116 -35.13 10.30 -3.54
C ALA A 116 -34.04 11.39 -3.49
N GLU A 117 -34.43 12.66 -3.41
CA GLU A 117 -33.50 13.79 -3.22
C GLU A 117 -32.81 13.74 -1.84
N SER A 118 -33.54 13.31 -0.81
CA SER A 118 -33.00 13.13 0.55
C SER A 118 -31.93 12.04 0.59
N VAL A 119 -32.02 11.00 -0.25
CA VAL A 119 -31.01 9.94 -0.36
C VAL A 119 -29.72 10.48 -0.98
N LEU A 120 -29.80 11.26 -2.05
CA LEU A 120 -28.65 11.93 -2.66
C LEU A 120 -27.97 12.90 -1.68
N LEU A 121 -28.76 13.67 -0.94
CA LEU A 121 -28.27 14.55 0.13
C LEU A 121 -27.60 13.77 1.26
N LEU A 122 -28.18 12.66 1.70
CA LEU A 122 -27.59 11.78 2.71
C LEU A 122 -26.25 11.22 2.23
N LEU A 123 -26.18 10.76 0.99
CA LEU A 123 -24.95 10.22 0.41
C LEU A 123 -23.86 11.30 0.28
N GLY A 124 -24.22 12.49 -0.22
CA GLY A 124 -23.31 13.64 -0.29
C GLY A 124 -22.83 14.08 1.09
N SER A 125 -23.73 14.13 2.08
CA SER A 125 -23.40 14.48 3.46
C SER A 125 -22.48 13.44 4.11
N TRP A 126 -22.69 12.15 3.84
CA TRP A 126 -21.83 11.08 4.33
C TRP A 126 -20.44 11.19 3.75
N VAL A 127 -20.31 11.44 2.44
CA VAL A 127 -19.00 11.68 1.80
C VAL A 127 -18.32 12.89 2.41
N ALA A 128 -19.04 13.99 2.65
CA ALA A 128 -18.49 15.19 3.28
C ALA A 128 -18.01 14.93 4.72
N VAL A 129 -18.83 14.26 5.54
CA VAL A 129 -18.49 13.90 6.94
C VAL A 129 -17.31 12.92 6.98
N PHE A 130 -17.30 11.92 6.10
CA PHE A 130 -16.20 10.98 5.97
C PHE A 130 -14.91 11.67 5.54
N ALA A 131 -14.97 12.56 4.54
CA ALA A 131 -13.81 13.32 4.08
C ALA A 131 -13.26 14.24 5.20
N LEU A 132 -14.14 14.89 5.96
CA LEU A 132 -13.76 15.69 7.13
C LEU A 132 -13.09 14.83 8.22
N LEU A 133 -13.64 13.67 8.55
CA LEU A 133 -13.07 12.75 9.54
C LEU A 133 -11.73 12.16 9.09
N ALA A 134 -11.60 11.82 7.81
CA ALA A 134 -10.38 11.32 7.21
C ALA A 134 -9.26 12.38 7.23
N ASN A 135 -9.62 13.64 6.95
CA ASN A 135 -8.70 14.78 7.03
C ASN A 135 -8.59 15.44 8.42
N ALA A 136 -9.36 15.01 9.41
CA ALA A 136 -9.38 15.65 10.73
C ALA A 136 -8.00 15.67 11.40
N ARG A 137 -7.13 14.67 11.14
CA ARG A 137 -5.75 14.65 11.62
C ARG A 137 -4.84 15.73 11.00
N LYS A 138 -5.17 16.22 9.80
CA LYS A 138 -4.46 17.34 9.15
C LYS A 138 -4.96 18.70 9.65
N ILE A 139 -6.23 18.79 10.03
CA ILE A 139 -6.90 20.05 10.38
C ILE A 139 -6.84 20.32 11.89
N PHE A 140 -6.91 19.27 12.72
CA PHE A 140 -6.82 19.34 14.17
C PHE A 140 -5.62 18.51 14.63
N PRO A 141 -4.40 19.10 14.70
CA PRO A 141 -3.28 18.42 15.32
C PRO A 141 -3.64 18.11 16.79
N PRO A 142 -3.30 16.93 17.31
CA PRO A 142 -3.55 16.62 18.70
C PRO A 142 -2.81 17.64 19.59
N VAL A 143 -3.56 18.36 20.42
CA VAL A 143 -2.98 19.22 21.45
C VAL A 143 -2.19 18.30 22.38
N LYS A 144 -0.86 18.47 22.42
CA LYS A 144 -0.01 17.81 23.41
C LYS A 144 -0.54 18.20 24.79
N LYS A 145 -0.99 17.21 25.56
CA LYS A 145 -1.13 17.37 27.00
C LYS A 145 0.28 17.25 27.56
N ASP A 146 0.85 18.37 27.95
CA ASP A 146 1.97 18.42 28.90
C ASP A 146 1.48 18.00 30.30
#